data_AF-A0AA36FXM4-F1
#
_entry.id   AF-A0AA36FXM4-F1
#
_cell.length_a   1.000
_cell.length_b   1.000
_cell.length_c   1.000
_cell.angle_alpha   90.00
_cell.angle_beta   90.00
_cell.angle_gamma   90.00
#
_symmetry.space_group_name_H-M   'P 1'
#
loop_
_entity.id
_entity.type
_entity.pdbx_description
1 polymer ?
#
loop_
_entity_poly.entity_id
_entity_poly.type
_entity_poly.pdbx_seq_one_letter_code
_entity_poly.pdbx_strand_id
1 'polypeptide(L)'
;MLKLVERFSPEPNYEELYEQHVQNINDTTVFFEMLDETLDKLDGLAKLPELARNALEEIKYGSAGFVMAHEFVHSMPFFKSPSSNIRQEQQPVLSRPSEICIRERARRACQLWREKACHSGQHTFKEDRSDVTGIHIAWEAFLAEVRGWGAKEAAMKTVIYPELNVTREQLFFYARAIRLCVPYDESQHTYKNRGWDVHSAPRIRINMVHGNMEEFAEAFNCKPGDLMVQRPTCPYF
;
A
#
# COMPACT_ATOMS: atom_id res chain seq x y z
N MET A 1 -13.96 -5.69 -3.90
CA MET A 1 -12.91 -4.72 -4.30
C MET A 1 -13.24 -4.00 -5.61
N LEU A 2 -13.46 -4.70 -6.74
CA LEU A 2 -13.75 -4.08 -8.05
C LEU A 2 -14.94 -3.09 -8.07
N LYS A 3 -16.01 -3.35 -7.31
CA LYS A 3 -17.22 -2.50 -7.34
C LYS A 3 -17.08 -1.09 -6.71
N LEU A 4 -16.05 -0.86 -5.89
CA LEU A 4 -15.79 0.47 -5.27
C LEU A 4 -14.82 1.33 -6.10
N VAL A 5 -14.03 0.72 -6.99
CA VAL A 5 -12.93 1.38 -7.71
C VAL A 5 -13.36 1.93 -9.09
N GLU A 6 -14.50 1.48 -9.63
CA GLU A 6 -14.93 1.81 -11.01
C GLU A 6 -15.79 3.09 -11.15
N ARG A 7 -16.07 3.80 -10.06
CA ARG A 7 -17.05 4.90 -10.06
C ARG A 7 -16.44 6.20 -9.50
N PHE A 8 -16.16 7.12 -10.43
CA PHE A 8 -16.02 8.57 -10.25
C PHE A 8 -14.61 9.17 -10.08
N SER A 9 -14.42 10.26 -10.86
CA SER A 9 -13.26 11.14 -11.04
C SER A 9 -13.75 12.57 -10.78
N PRO A 10 -12.91 13.43 -10.18
CA PRO A 10 -12.32 14.55 -10.93
C PRO A 10 -10.85 14.86 -10.55
N GLU A 11 -10.20 15.69 -11.38
CA GLU A 11 -8.81 16.19 -11.30
C GLU A 11 -8.57 17.28 -10.22
N PRO A 12 -7.33 17.49 -9.70
CA PRO A 12 -6.19 18.08 -10.43
C PRO A 12 -4.85 17.31 -10.36
N ASN A 13 -3.84 17.85 -11.05
CA ASN A 13 -2.49 17.32 -11.27
C ASN A 13 -1.67 17.14 -9.97
N TYR A 14 -1.70 15.94 -9.37
CA TYR A 14 -1.02 15.58 -8.11
C TYR A 14 0.50 15.37 -8.24
N GLU A 15 1.06 15.27 -9.45
CA GLU A 15 2.47 14.89 -9.65
C GLU A 15 3.49 15.97 -9.31
N GLU A 16 3.14 17.24 -9.56
CA GLU A 16 4.02 18.36 -9.25
C GLU A 16 4.12 18.60 -7.73
N LEU A 17 3.09 18.19 -6.98
CA LEU A 17 3.08 18.14 -5.52
C LEU A 17 3.93 16.96 -5.02
N TYR A 18 3.75 15.75 -5.57
CA TYR A 18 4.46 14.56 -5.06
C TYR A 18 5.99 14.68 -5.18
N GLU A 19 6.53 15.18 -6.30
CA GLU A 19 7.99 15.28 -6.49
C GLU A 19 8.64 16.45 -5.75
N GLN A 20 7.91 17.56 -5.51
CA GLN A 20 8.42 18.69 -4.73
C GLN A 20 8.47 18.40 -3.22
N HIS A 21 7.53 17.60 -2.73
CA HIS A 21 7.36 17.31 -1.30
C HIS A 21 8.42 16.37 -0.72
N VAL A 22 9.02 15.50 -1.53
CA VAL A 22 10.09 14.58 -1.09
C VAL A 22 11.41 15.31 -0.77
N GLN A 23 11.62 16.51 -1.33
CA GLN A 23 12.90 17.22 -1.18
C GLN A 23 13.00 18.11 0.07
N ASN A 24 11.89 18.38 0.78
CA ASN A 24 11.87 19.18 2.02
C ASN A 24 10.95 18.56 3.07
N ILE A 25 11.41 17.47 3.67
CA ILE A 25 10.64 16.71 4.66
C ILE A 25 10.67 17.44 6.01
N ASN A 26 9.61 18.22 6.29
CA ASN A 26 9.13 18.36 7.66
C ASN A 26 8.11 17.23 7.86
N ASP A 27 8.54 16.10 8.45
CA ASP A 27 7.82 14.81 8.50
C ASP A 27 6.33 14.92 8.88
N THR A 28 5.98 15.89 9.72
CA THR A 28 4.59 16.13 10.15
C THR A 28 3.70 16.74 9.08
N THR A 29 4.22 17.64 8.24
CA THR A 29 3.40 18.32 7.21
C THR A 29 2.99 17.35 6.11
N VAL A 30 3.97 16.57 5.63
CA VAL A 30 3.75 15.53 4.62
C VAL A 30 2.77 14.46 5.11
N PHE A 31 2.86 14.07 6.40
CA PHE A 31 1.89 13.14 6.99
C PHE A 31 0.45 13.65 6.92
N PHE A 32 0.21 14.91 7.27
CA PHE A 32 -1.13 15.51 7.22
C PHE A 32 -1.63 15.66 5.79
N GLU A 33 -0.78 16.09 4.85
CA GLU A 33 -1.15 16.19 3.43
C GLU A 33 -1.56 14.82 2.87
N MET A 34 -0.80 13.77 3.15
CA MET A 34 -1.12 12.41 2.68
C MET A 34 -2.41 11.85 3.27
N LEU A 35 -2.71 12.21 4.52
CA LEU A 35 -3.96 11.85 5.18
C LEU A 35 -5.13 12.61 4.56
N ASP A 36 -4.99 13.93 4.38
CA ASP A 36 -6.01 14.80 3.78
C ASP A 36 -6.35 14.36 2.35
N GLU A 37 -5.34 14.06 1.52
CA GLU A 37 -5.55 13.50 0.17
C GLU A 37 -6.37 12.21 0.18
N THR A 38 -6.13 11.35 1.18
CA THR A 38 -6.86 10.07 1.29
C THR A 38 -8.29 10.31 1.75
N LEU A 39 -8.48 11.23 2.69
CA LEU A 39 -9.79 11.64 3.18
C LEU A 39 -10.62 12.28 2.07
N ASP A 40 -10.04 13.17 1.26
CA ASP A 40 -10.73 13.78 0.11
C ASP A 40 -11.21 12.73 -0.90
N LYS A 41 -10.35 11.74 -1.21
CA LYS A 41 -10.74 10.62 -2.09
C LYS A 41 -11.84 9.76 -1.46
N LEU A 42 -11.79 9.53 -0.15
CA LEU A 42 -12.82 8.78 0.57
C LEU A 42 -14.15 9.53 0.64
N ASP A 43 -14.13 10.84 0.89
CA ASP A 43 -15.29 11.73 0.91
C ASP A 43 -16.01 11.75 -0.47
N GLY A 44 -15.25 11.69 -1.55
CA GLY A 44 -15.78 11.51 -2.90
C GLY A 44 -16.49 10.16 -3.12
N LEU A 45 -16.10 9.12 -2.37
CA LEU A 45 -16.67 7.76 -2.44
C LEU A 45 -17.85 7.56 -1.48
N ALA A 46 -17.94 8.38 -0.44
CA ALA A 46 -18.76 8.15 0.74
C ALA A 46 -19.02 9.49 1.47
N LYS A 47 -20.25 9.83 1.85
CA LYS A 47 -20.57 11.09 2.56
C LYS A 47 -20.00 11.09 3.98
N LEU A 48 -18.72 11.43 4.14
CA LEU A 48 -17.92 11.09 5.32
C LEU A 48 -17.68 12.12 6.46
N PRO A 49 -18.47 13.18 6.72
CA PRO A 49 -18.15 14.09 7.84
C PRO A 49 -18.21 13.50 9.26
N GLU A 50 -19.13 12.56 9.53
CA GLU A 50 -19.32 12.00 10.88
C GLU A 50 -18.59 10.65 11.08
N LEU A 51 -18.52 9.87 10.02
CA LEU A 51 -17.86 8.57 9.94
C LEU A 51 -16.32 8.70 9.94
N ALA A 52 -15.74 9.74 9.32
CA ALA A 52 -14.30 9.98 9.32
C ALA A 52 -13.74 10.24 10.74
N ARG A 53 -14.53 10.83 11.63
CA ARG A 53 -14.13 11.07 13.04
C ARG A 53 -13.98 9.77 13.85
N ASN A 54 -14.67 8.68 13.47
CA ASN A 54 -14.66 7.39 14.17
C ASN A 54 -13.76 6.33 13.50
N ALA A 55 -13.31 6.59 12.26
CA ALA A 55 -12.53 5.71 11.40
C ALA A 55 -11.07 6.16 11.21
N LEU A 56 -10.67 7.16 12.00
CA LEU A 56 -9.46 7.94 11.74
C LEU A 56 -8.20 7.08 11.81
N GLU A 57 -8.14 6.09 12.71
CA GLU A 57 -6.93 5.29 12.90
C GLU A 57 -6.71 4.29 11.76
N GLU A 58 -7.75 3.58 11.30
CA GLU A 58 -7.64 2.67 10.13
C GLU A 58 -7.12 3.41 8.90
N ILE A 59 -7.67 4.61 8.67
CA ILE A 59 -7.31 5.46 7.54
C ILE A 59 -5.90 5.99 7.73
N LYS A 60 -5.55 6.52 8.91
CA LYS A 60 -4.20 7.01 9.23
C LYS A 60 -3.15 5.95 8.98
N TYR A 61 -3.29 4.77 9.59
CA TYR A 61 -2.30 3.71 9.48
C TYR A 61 -2.26 3.11 8.07
N GLY A 62 -3.41 2.93 7.42
CA GLY A 62 -3.49 2.39 6.06
C GLY A 62 -2.98 3.34 4.98
N SER A 63 -3.00 4.65 5.21
CA SER A 63 -2.57 5.67 4.24
C SER A 63 -1.23 6.30 4.62
N ALA A 64 -1.23 7.39 5.38
CA ALA A 64 -0.03 8.14 5.75
C ALA A 64 0.94 7.29 6.60
N GLY A 65 0.42 6.43 7.48
CA GLY A 65 1.21 5.45 8.24
C GLY A 65 1.96 4.46 7.35
N PHE A 66 1.30 3.95 6.30
CA PHE A 66 1.95 3.12 5.28
C PHE A 66 3.07 3.86 4.55
N VAL A 67 2.85 5.13 4.15
CA VAL A 67 3.90 5.89 3.46
C VAL A 67 5.09 6.18 4.37
N MET A 68 4.85 6.59 5.63
CA MET A 68 5.92 6.75 6.60
C MET A 68 6.72 5.46 6.78
N ALA A 69 6.05 4.31 6.87
CA ALA A 69 6.71 3.02 6.97
C ALA A 69 7.52 2.67 5.71
N HIS A 70 7.00 2.99 4.53
CA HIS A 70 7.72 2.84 3.25
C HIS A 70 9.01 3.68 3.23
N GLU A 71 8.95 4.96 3.60
CA GLU A 71 10.13 5.85 3.64
C GLU A 71 11.12 5.45 4.74
N PHE A 72 10.61 4.96 5.88
CA PHE A 72 11.44 4.39 6.92
C PHE A 72 12.25 3.20 6.43
N VAL A 73 11.64 2.32 5.62
CA VAL A 73 12.33 1.17 5.00
C VAL A 73 13.44 1.65 4.06
N HIS A 74 13.22 2.68 3.24
CA HIS A 74 14.29 3.30 2.44
C HIS A 74 15.43 3.86 3.29
N SER A 75 15.09 4.39 4.47
CA SER A 75 16.05 5.00 5.39
C SER A 75 16.95 4.01 6.12
N MET A 76 16.55 2.73 6.19
CA MET A 76 17.31 1.71 6.91
C MET A 76 18.72 1.52 6.34
N PRO A 77 19.77 1.43 7.19
CA PRO A 77 21.17 1.35 6.74
C PRO A 77 21.45 0.22 5.74
N PHE A 78 20.77 -0.90 5.90
CA PHE A 78 20.91 -2.07 5.03
C PHE A 78 20.26 -1.89 3.64
N PHE A 79 19.44 -0.86 3.45
CA PHE A 79 18.78 -0.52 2.19
C PHE A 79 19.56 0.54 1.39
N LYS A 80 20.51 1.24 2.04
CA LYS A 80 21.29 2.35 1.45
C LYS A 80 22.60 1.93 0.78
N SER A 81 23.23 0.82 1.16
CA SER A 81 24.49 0.40 0.52
C SER A 81 24.76 -1.12 0.60
N PRO A 82 25.28 -1.76 -0.46
CA PRO A 82 25.89 -3.09 -0.38
C PRO A 82 27.19 -3.14 0.43
N SER A 83 27.74 -1.99 0.85
CA SER A 83 29.15 -1.84 1.22
C SER A 83 29.47 -1.84 2.72
N SER A 84 28.59 -2.35 3.59
CA SER A 84 28.95 -2.50 5.01
C SER A 84 28.95 -3.97 5.36
N ASN A 85 29.93 -4.40 6.15
CA ASN A 85 30.22 -5.75 6.66
C ASN A 85 29.08 -6.40 7.49
N ILE A 86 27.83 -6.05 7.22
CA ILE A 86 26.63 -6.66 7.74
C ILE A 86 26.36 -7.84 6.81
N ARG A 87 26.29 -9.05 7.36
CA ARG A 87 25.90 -10.24 6.62
C ARG A 87 24.48 -10.04 6.08
N GLN A 88 24.35 -9.61 4.81
CA GLN A 88 23.08 -9.51 4.08
C GLN A 88 22.25 -10.80 4.19
N GLU A 89 22.91 -11.95 4.35
CA GLU A 89 22.30 -13.27 4.55
C GLU A 89 21.49 -13.42 5.85
N GLN A 90 21.68 -12.55 6.84
CA GLN A 90 20.95 -12.58 8.11
C GLN A 90 19.68 -11.72 8.12
N GLN A 91 19.38 -11.04 7.00
CA GLN A 91 18.22 -10.16 6.84
C GLN A 91 17.31 -10.73 5.75
N PRO A 92 16.25 -11.47 6.09
CA PRO A 92 15.41 -12.13 5.10
C PRO A 92 14.85 -11.18 4.03
N VAL A 93 14.53 -9.93 4.36
CA VAL A 93 14.08 -8.88 3.41
C VAL A 93 15.15 -8.42 2.39
N LEU A 94 16.42 -8.66 2.67
CA LEU A 94 17.55 -8.35 1.77
C LEU A 94 18.10 -9.60 1.10
N SER A 95 17.57 -10.77 1.50
CA SER A 95 18.04 -12.04 0.98
C SER A 95 17.70 -12.16 -0.50
N ARG A 96 18.60 -12.80 -1.26
CA ARG A 96 18.38 -13.12 -2.67
C ARG A 96 17.04 -13.85 -2.91
N PRO A 97 16.59 -14.78 -2.05
CA PRO A 97 15.26 -15.37 -2.15
C PRO A 97 14.11 -14.35 -2.06
N SER A 98 14.16 -13.39 -1.13
CA SER A 98 13.13 -12.34 -1.01
C SER A 98 13.12 -11.45 -2.26
N GLU A 99 14.30 -11.03 -2.73
CA GLU A 99 14.40 -10.25 -3.97
C GLU A 99 13.76 -10.97 -5.15
N ILE A 100 14.13 -12.23 -5.38
CA ILE A 100 13.57 -13.03 -6.47
C ILE A 100 12.06 -13.14 -6.31
N CYS A 101 11.58 -13.44 -5.10
CA CYS A 101 10.15 -13.59 -4.84
C CYS A 101 9.37 -12.32 -5.16
N ILE A 102 9.78 -11.16 -4.62
CA ILE A 102 9.05 -9.89 -4.79
C ILE A 102 9.03 -9.49 -6.27
N ARG A 103 10.17 -9.61 -6.96
CA ARG A 103 10.26 -9.28 -8.40
C ARG A 103 9.39 -10.16 -9.27
N GLU A 104 9.39 -11.48 -9.03
CA GLU A 104 8.54 -12.41 -9.76
C GLU A 104 7.07 -12.18 -9.44
N ARG A 105 6.73 -11.84 -8.18
CA ARG A 105 5.37 -11.48 -7.81
C ARG A 105 4.89 -10.23 -8.52
N ALA A 106 5.73 -9.20 -8.62
CA ALA A 106 5.43 -7.97 -9.36
C ALA A 106 5.14 -8.26 -10.84
N ARG A 107 6.02 -9.04 -11.50
CA ARG A 107 5.85 -9.46 -12.90
C ARG A 107 4.58 -10.29 -13.10
N ARG A 108 4.30 -11.22 -12.19
CA ARG A 108 3.11 -12.07 -12.26
C ARG A 108 1.83 -11.25 -12.07
N ALA A 109 1.83 -10.26 -11.18
CA ALA A 109 0.69 -9.38 -10.97
C ALA A 109 0.28 -8.66 -12.26
N CYS A 110 1.24 -8.29 -13.11
CA CYS A 110 0.93 -7.72 -14.42
C CYS A 110 0.07 -8.62 -15.30
N GLN A 111 0.42 -9.91 -15.37
CA GLN A 111 -0.32 -10.89 -16.16
C GLN A 111 -1.68 -11.20 -15.53
N LEU A 112 -1.71 -11.42 -14.21
CA LEU A 112 -2.93 -11.77 -13.47
C LEU A 112 -4.00 -10.67 -13.58
N TRP A 113 -3.59 -9.41 -13.51
CA TRP A 113 -4.50 -8.26 -13.50
C TRP A 113 -4.62 -7.56 -14.85
N ARG A 114 -4.01 -8.12 -15.90
CA ARG A 114 -4.03 -7.60 -17.28
C ARG A 114 -3.61 -6.13 -17.35
N GLU A 115 -2.59 -5.77 -16.57
CA GLU A 115 -2.08 -4.40 -16.55
C GLU A 115 -1.29 -4.14 -17.83
N LYS A 116 -1.84 -3.28 -18.70
CA LYS A 116 -1.23 -2.94 -20.00
C LYS A 116 0.05 -2.14 -19.80
N ALA A 117 0.10 -1.29 -18.79
CA ALA A 117 1.25 -0.47 -18.46
C ALA A 117 2.15 -1.16 -17.42
N CYS A 118 2.49 -2.43 -17.64
CA CYS A 118 3.36 -3.16 -16.73
C CYS A 118 4.83 -2.79 -16.93
N HIS A 119 5.39 -2.06 -15.98
CA HIS A 119 6.82 -1.80 -15.86
C HIS A 119 7.27 -2.21 -14.45
N SER A 120 7.33 -3.52 -14.20
CA SER A 120 7.69 -4.09 -12.90
C SER A 120 8.82 -5.12 -13.04
N GLY A 121 9.76 -5.15 -12.10
CA GLY A 121 10.88 -6.11 -12.12
C GLY A 121 12.11 -5.63 -11.34
N GLN A 122 13.29 -5.70 -11.97
CA GLN A 122 14.54 -5.34 -11.28
C GLN A 122 14.59 -3.86 -10.87
N HIS A 123 14.16 -2.97 -11.77
CA HIS A 123 14.27 -1.52 -11.54
C HIS A 123 13.26 -1.05 -10.48
N THR A 124 12.09 -1.70 -10.36
CA THR A 124 11.10 -1.40 -9.32
C THR A 124 11.33 -2.09 -7.98
N PHE A 125 12.27 -3.04 -7.91
CA PHE A 125 12.44 -3.90 -6.74
C PHE A 125 12.62 -3.11 -5.44
N LYS A 126 13.36 -2.00 -5.46
CA LYS A 126 13.60 -1.19 -4.26
C LYS A 126 12.28 -0.67 -3.68
N GLU A 127 11.43 -0.10 -4.52
CA GLU A 127 10.12 0.41 -4.15
C GLU A 127 9.12 -0.70 -3.81
N ASP A 128 9.08 -1.76 -4.62
CA ASP A 128 8.18 -2.90 -4.39
C ASP A 128 8.46 -3.58 -3.04
N ARG A 129 9.74 -3.66 -2.65
CA ARG A 129 10.15 -4.15 -1.34
C ARG A 129 9.75 -3.19 -0.23
N SER A 130 9.96 -1.88 -0.40
CA SER A 130 9.53 -0.88 0.58
C SER A 130 8.01 -0.89 0.77
N ASP A 131 7.24 -1.14 -0.29
CA ASP A 131 5.80 -1.35 -0.19
C ASP A 131 5.42 -2.60 0.59
N VAL A 132 6.04 -3.74 0.26
CA VAL A 132 5.79 -5.02 0.93
C VAL A 132 6.13 -4.90 2.42
N THR A 133 7.32 -4.45 2.78
CA THR A 133 7.71 -4.33 4.19
C THR A 133 6.95 -3.21 4.91
N GLY A 134 6.76 -2.07 4.25
CA GLY A 134 6.07 -0.90 4.82
C GLY A 134 4.62 -1.20 5.21
N ILE A 135 3.88 -1.97 4.41
CA ILE A 135 2.50 -2.32 4.77
C ILE A 135 2.42 -3.24 5.98
N HIS A 136 3.37 -4.16 6.14
CA HIS A 136 3.42 -5.03 7.32
C HIS A 136 3.77 -4.24 8.58
N ILE A 137 4.70 -3.28 8.49
CA ILE A 137 5.01 -2.36 9.60
C ILE A 137 3.76 -1.54 9.98
N ALA A 138 3.08 -0.96 8.99
CA ALA A 138 1.88 -0.15 9.23
C ALA A 138 0.73 -0.97 9.82
N TRP A 139 0.57 -2.21 9.38
CA TRP A 139 -0.41 -3.15 9.93
C TRP A 139 -0.11 -3.50 11.39
N GLU A 140 1.14 -3.83 11.72
CA GLU A 140 1.53 -4.11 13.11
C GLU A 140 1.37 -2.90 14.03
N ALA A 141 1.67 -1.71 13.52
CA ALA A 141 1.44 -0.46 14.24
C ALA A 141 -0.06 -0.22 14.48
N PHE A 142 -0.90 -0.47 13.49
CA PHE A 142 -2.35 -0.42 13.63
C PHE A 142 -2.86 -1.45 14.65
N LEU A 143 -2.38 -2.69 14.61
CA LEU A 143 -2.72 -3.71 15.60
C LEU A 143 -2.29 -3.30 17.02
N ALA A 144 -1.13 -2.66 17.17
CA ALA A 144 -0.67 -2.15 18.46
C ALA A 144 -1.59 -1.05 19.01
N GLU A 145 -2.03 -0.13 18.15
CA GLU A 145 -2.98 0.92 18.51
C GLU A 145 -4.33 0.32 18.95
N VAL A 146 -4.89 -0.59 18.16
CA VAL A 146 -6.17 -1.27 18.50
C VAL A 146 -6.05 -2.03 19.83
N ARG A 147 -4.93 -2.72 20.08
CA ARG A 147 -4.66 -3.38 21.38
C ARG A 147 -4.61 -2.37 22.54
N GLY A 148 -4.07 -1.17 22.29
CA GLY A 148 -4.00 -0.07 23.24
C GLY A 148 -5.36 0.44 23.72
N TRP A 149 -6.42 0.31 22.89
CA TRP A 149 -7.80 0.67 23.28
C TRP A 149 -8.42 -0.28 24.31
N GLY A 150 -7.67 -1.29 24.78
CA GLY A 150 -8.20 -2.38 25.60
C GLY A 150 -9.09 -3.35 24.80
N ALA A 151 -9.07 -3.24 23.47
CA ALA A 151 -9.91 -4.02 22.60
C ALA A 151 -9.34 -5.41 22.31
N LYS A 152 -10.24 -6.40 22.30
CA LYS A 152 -10.00 -7.75 21.77
C LYS A 152 -10.05 -7.72 20.25
N GLU A 153 -9.58 -8.77 19.58
CA GLU A 153 -9.67 -8.97 18.11
C GLU A 153 -11.03 -8.58 17.49
N ALA A 154 -12.13 -8.67 18.26
CA ALA A 154 -13.46 -8.21 17.87
C ALA A 154 -13.53 -6.74 17.39
N ALA A 155 -12.65 -5.85 17.87
CA ALA A 155 -12.63 -4.47 17.37
C ALA A 155 -12.25 -4.41 15.88
N MET A 156 -11.29 -5.23 15.43
CA MET A 156 -10.90 -5.30 14.02
C MET A 156 -12.08 -5.67 13.11
N LYS A 157 -12.96 -6.55 13.58
CA LYS A 157 -14.17 -6.99 12.86
C LYS A 157 -15.36 -6.02 13.01
N THR A 158 -15.23 -4.92 13.74
CA THR A 158 -16.33 -3.95 13.93
C THR A 158 -16.60 -3.21 12.63
N VAL A 159 -17.88 -3.16 12.21
CA VAL A 159 -18.32 -2.42 11.03
C VAL A 159 -18.29 -0.92 11.34
N ILE A 160 -17.43 -0.19 10.62
CA ILE A 160 -17.25 1.27 10.76
C ILE A 160 -18.06 2.01 9.71
N TYR A 161 -18.28 1.38 8.56
CA TYR A 161 -19.05 1.94 7.47
C TYR A 161 -20.29 1.08 7.19
N PRO A 162 -21.41 1.28 7.92
CA PRO A 162 -22.58 0.40 7.84
C PRO A 162 -23.19 0.32 6.44
N GLU A 163 -23.20 1.43 5.70
CA GLU A 163 -23.79 1.53 4.36
C GLU A 163 -23.05 0.65 3.32
N LEU A 164 -21.75 0.42 3.54
CA LEU A 164 -20.88 -0.41 2.70
C LEU A 164 -20.53 -1.76 3.35
N ASN A 165 -20.99 -1.97 4.59
CA ASN A 165 -20.65 -3.10 5.44
C ASN A 165 -19.13 -3.36 5.54
N VAL A 166 -18.36 -2.29 5.78
CA VAL A 166 -16.89 -2.33 5.85
C VAL A 166 -16.43 -2.35 7.30
N THR A 167 -15.56 -3.31 7.64
CA THR A 167 -14.94 -3.44 8.97
C THR A 167 -13.69 -2.57 9.12
N ARG A 168 -13.17 -2.41 10.36
CA ARG A 168 -11.92 -1.68 10.62
C ARG A 168 -10.75 -2.23 9.80
N GLU A 169 -10.54 -3.55 9.86
CA GLU A 169 -9.47 -4.23 9.11
C GLU A 169 -9.60 -4.05 7.59
N GLN A 170 -10.82 -4.10 7.05
CA GLN A 170 -11.04 -3.89 5.62
C GLN A 170 -10.76 -2.44 5.23
N LEU A 171 -11.13 -1.50 6.10
CA LEU A 171 -10.93 -0.08 5.86
C LEU A 171 -9.44 0.28 5.81
N PHE A 172 -8.59 -0.34 6.63
CA PHE A 172 -7.13 -0.19 6.53
C PHE A 172 -6.63 -0.50 5.11
N PHE A 173 -7.01 -1.66 4.57
CA PHE A 173 -6.59 -2.05 3.21
C PHE A 173 -7.23 -1.18 2.12
N TYR A 174 -8.47 -0.72 2.32
CA TYR A 174 -9.11 0.22 1.41
C TYR A 174 -8.41 1.58 1.41
N ALA A 175 -8.04 2.13 2.57
CA ALA A 175 -7.36 3.41 2.69
C ALA A 175 -6.03 3.40 1.92
N ARG A 176 -5.24 2.32 2.04
CA ARG A 176 -4.04 2.13 1.23
C ARG A 176 -4.34 2.13 -0.27
N ALA A 177 -5.33 1.34 -0.68
CA ALA A 177 -5.66 1.19 -2.10
C ALA A 177 -6.15 2.50 -2.73
N ILE A 178 -7.02 3.23 -2.01
CA ILE A 178 -7.62 4.48 -2.47
C ILE A 178 -6.57 5.57 -2.65
N ARG A 179 -5.54 5.62 -1.79
CA ARG A 179 -4.42 6.53 -1.98
C ARG A 179 -3.75 6.34 -3.34
N LEU A 180 -3.55 5.08 -3.75
CA LEU A 180 -2.95 4.69 -5.03
C LEU A 180 -3.93 4.75 -6.22
N CYS A 181 -5.21 5.13 -6.02
CA CYS A 181 -6.12 5.34 -7.13
C CYS A 181 -5.69 6.57 -7.94
N VAL A 182 -5.52 6.35 -9.23
CA VAL A 182 -5.25 7.36 -10.26
C VAL A 182 -6.29 7.23 -11.38
N PRO A 183 -6.62 8.32 -12.09
CA PRO A 183 -7.44 8.24 -13.29
C PRO A 183 -6.83 7.26 -14.30
N TYR A 184 -7.64 6.32 -14.79
CA TYR A 184 -7.18 5.35 -15.79
C TYR A 184 -7.15 6.02 -17.17
N ASP A 185 -5.99 6.56 -17.54
CA ASP A 185 -5.69 7.02 -18.88
C ASP A 185 -4.65 6.08 -19.51
N GLU A 186 -5.10 5.26 -20.48
CA GLU A 186 -4.25 4.29 -21.19
C GLU A 186 -3.06 4.97 -21.89
N SER A 187 -3.18 6.25 -22.28
CA SER A 187 -2.13 7.00 -22.97
C SER A 187 -1.09 7.59 -22.01
N GLN A 188 -1.50 8.03 -20.80
CA GLN A 188 -0.56 8.51 -19.78
C GLN A 188 0.17 7.40 -19.06
N HIS A 189 -0.50 6.26 -18.79
CA HIS A 189 0.15 5.11 -18.16
C HIS A 189 1.24 4.49 -19.07
N THR A 190 1.09 4.58 -20.39
CA THR A 190 2.12 4.14 -21.35
C THR A 190 3.24 5.17 -21.59
N TYR A 191 3.02 6.45 -21.26
CA TYR A 191 4.04 7.51 -21.36
C TYR A 191 4.87 7.66 -20.09
N LYS A 192 4.24 7.57 -18.90
CA LYS A 192 4.90 7.73 -17.58
C LYS A 192 5.72 6.50 -17.19
N ASN A 193 5.31 5.31 -17.62
CA ASN A 193 6.07 4.07 -17.43
C ASN A 193 7.22 3.87 -18.44
N ARG A 194 7.65 4.93 -19.14
CA ARG A 194 8.81 4.91 -20.06
C ARG A 194 10.14 5.01 -19.30
N GLY A 195 10.39 4.09 -18.38
CA GLY A 195 11.72 3.81 -17.83
C GLY A 195 12.27 4.75 -16.76
N TRP A 196 11.59 5.86 -16.44
CA TRP A 196 12.05 6.83 -15.42
C TRP A 196 11.40 6.61 -14.06
N ASP A 197 10.12 6.21 -14.01
CA ASP A 197 9.47 5.88 -12.74
C ASP A 197 10.10 4.59 -12.17
N VAL A 198 10.55 4.71 -10.92
CA VAL A 198 11.14 3.62 -10.14
C VAL A 198 10.08 2.77 -9.44
N HIS A 199 8.80 3.16 -9.50
CA HIS A 199 7.70 2.43 -8.89
C HIS A 199 7.00 1.52 -9.91
N SER A 200 6.46 0.41 -9.41
CA SER A 200 5.48 -0.36 -10.19
C SER A 200 4.20 0.46 -10.41
N ALA A 201 3.46 0.17 -11.48
CA ALA A 201 2.17 0.81 -11.73
C ALA A 201 1.22 0.65 -10.51
N PRO A 202 0.36 1.64 -10.20
CA PRO A 202 -0.41 1.65 -8.96
C PRO A 202 -1.26 0.38 -8.71
N ARG A 203 -1.91 -0.17 -9.75
CA ARG A 203 -2.65 -1.44 -9.64
C ARG A 203 -1.77 -2.63 -9.24
N ILE A 204 -0.52 -2.63 -9.69
CA ILE A 204 0.47 -3.65 -9.29
C ILE A 204 0.87 -3.46 -7.84
N ARG A 205 1.19 -2.22 -7.43
CA ARG A 205 1.52 -1.89 -6.02
C ARG A 205 0.39 -2.22 -5.05
N ILE A 206 -0.87 -2.12 -5.47
CA ILE A 206 -2.02 -2.54 -4.66
C ILE A 206 -2.07 -4.07 -4.59
N ASN A 207 -2.21 -4.73 -5.75
CA ASN A 207 -2.57 -6.15 -5.78
C ASN A 207 -1.43 -7.09 -5.40
N MET A 208 -0.19 -6.76 -5.79
CA MET A 208 1.00 -7.53 -5.43
C MET A 208 1.19 -7.55 -3.91
N VAL A 209 1.05 -6.38 -3.29
CA VAL A 209 1.35 -6.17 -1.87
C VAL A 209 0.24 -6.73 -0.98
N HIS A 210 -1.03 -6.43 -1.27
CA HIS A 210 -2.14 -7.03 -0.51
C HIS A 210 -2.20 -8.55 -0.70
N GLY A 211 -1.88 -9.04 -1.91
CA GLY A 211 -1.78 -10.48 -2.16
C GLY A 211 -0.61 -11.17 -1.48
N ASN A 212 0.31 -10.40 -0.87
CA ASN A 212 1.41 -10.89 -0.04
C ASN A 212 1.03 -11.02 1.45
N MET A 213 -0.16 -10.59 1.86
CA MET A 213 -0.58 -10.54 3.27
C MET A 213 -1.64 -11.60 3.57
N GLU A 214 -1.42 -12.40 4.61
CA GLU A 214 -2.42 -13.37 5.07
C GLU A 214 -3.58 -12.66 5.78
N GLU A 215 -3.28 -11.55 6.45
CA GLU A 215 -4.22 -10.70 7.15
C GLU A 215 -5.19 -10.02 6.19
N PHE A 216 -4.73 -9.68 4.98
CA PHE A 216 -5.60 -9.24 3.90
C PHE A 216 -6.57 -10.35 3.49
N ALA A 217 -6.06 -11.57 3.28
CA ALA A 217 -6.90 -12.70 2.89
C ALA A 217 -7.94 -13.01 3.97
N GLU A 218 -7.59 -12.90 5.25
CA GLU A 218 -8.52 -13.06 6.36
C GLU A 218 -9.58 -11.95 6.41
N ALA A 219 -9.16 -10.68 6.32
CA ALA A 219 -10.05 -9.53 6.41
C ALA A 219 -11.14 -9.53 5.32
N PHE A 220 -10.81 -10.05 4.13
CA PHE A 220 -11.74 -10.16 3.00
C PHE A 220 -12.33 -11.56 2.82
N ASN A 221 -12.06 -12.50 3.74
CA ASN A 221 -12.45 -13.90 3.63
C ASN A 221 -12.11 -14.53 2.27
N CYS A 222 -10.93 -14.19 1.73
CA CYS A 222 -10.43 -14.75 0.48
C CYS A 222 -10.13 -16.24 0.64
N LYS A 223 -10.49 -17.02 -0.38
CA LYS A 223 -10.31 -18.48 -0.41
C LYS A 223 -9.02 -18.85 -1.14
N PRO A 224 -8.41 -20.01 -0.81
CA PRO A 224 -7.33 -20.56 -1.62
C PRO A 224 -7.74 -20.64 -3.10
N GLY A 225 -6.91 -20.07 -3.98
CA GLY A 225 -7.18 -20.00 -5.42
C GLY A 225 -7.79 -18.68 -5.89
N ASP A 226 -8.27 -17.81 -5.00
CA ASP A 226 -8.64 -16.45 -5.36
C ASP A 226 -7.42 -15.68 -5.89
N LEU A 227 -7.63 -14.77 -6.85
CA LEU A 227 -6.53 -14.02 -7.49
C LEU A 227 -5.68 -13.20 -6.49
N MET A 228 -6.31 -12.76 -5.39
CA MET A 228 -5.66 -12.02 -4.32
C MET A 228 -4.96 -12.91 -3.28
N VAL A 229 -5.03 -14.24 -3.39
CA VAL A 229 -4.35 -15.16 -2.47
C VAL A 229 -3.15 -15.77 -3.18
N GLN A 230 -1.97 -15.19 -2.97
CA GLN A 230 -0.74 -15.63 -3.64
C GLN A 230 0.20 -16.32 -2.65
N ARG A 231 0.18 -17.66 -2.67
CA ARG A 231 1.06 -18.49 -1.83
C ARG A 231 2.22 -19.12 -2.63
N PRO A 232 3.40 -19.31 -2.02
CA PRO A 232 3.80 -18.81 -0.69
C PRO A 232 3.96 -17.28 -0.68
N THR A 233 3.77 -16.63 0.46
CA THR A 233 4.05 -15.19 0.62
C THR A 233 5.55 -14.94 0.49
N CYS A 234 5.94 -13.72 0.07
CA CYS A 234 7.34 -13.34 -0.05
C CYS A 234 7.84 -12.88 1.32
N PRO A 235 9.05 -13.28 1.74
CA PRO A 235 9.64 -12.81 3.00
C PRO A 235 9.79 -11.28 3.00
N TYR A 236 9.36 -10.65 4.10
CA TYR A 236 9.32 -9.19 4.28
C TYR A 236 9.99 -8.69 5.57
N PHE A 237 10.31 -9.62 6.47
CA PHE A 237 11.21 -9.47 7.62
C PHE A 237 12.24 -10.58 7.61
#